data_AF-A0A930FBZ7-F1
#
_entry.id   AF-A0A930FBZ7-F1
#
_cell.length_a   1.000
_cell.length_b   1.000
_cell.length_c   1.000
_cell.angle_alpha   90.00
_cell.angle_beta   90.00
_cell.angle_gamma   90.00
#
_symmetry.space_group_name_H-M   'P 1'
#
loop_
_entity.id
_entity.type
_entity.pdbx_description
1 polymer ?
#
loop_
_entity_poly.entity_id
_entity_poly.type
_entity_poly.pdbx_seq_one_letter_code
_entity_poly.pdbx_strand_id
1 'polypeptide(L)'
;MGQMFYCKCEKCGYGFEADLGFGFLYPVAYCEAVTKMKEGNLGEQGKEFFEAFPDGAISCEYIVVQCNECGKLMNVPKLDLYVPKDGYDASKQDKDTRWSVAFSGKGYDYVSPCDLDKYYDLFEQYNHRCTSCNGYASVVQGFTDCTDDSIDRHVQCPECKSMLEIRPFGHWD
;
A
#
# COMPACT_ATOMS: atom_id res chain seq x y z
N MET A 1 0.60 9.78 7.34
CA MET A 1 0.79 10.93 6.46
C MET A 1 1.27 10.42 5.12
N GLY A 2 0.89 11.09 4.04
CA GLY A 2 1.22 10.68 2.70
C GLY A 2 1.82 11.80 1.86
N GLN A 3 2.41 11.42 0.74
CA GLN A 3 3.02 12.32 -0.24
C GLN A 3 2.36 12.12 -1.59
N MET A 4 2.15 13.22 -2.32
CA MET A 4 1.60 13.19 -3.67
C MET A 4 2.64 13.67 -4.68
N PHE A 5 2.78 12.92 -5.77
CA PHE A 5 3.65 13.26 -6.90
C PHE A 5 2.84 13.38 -8.19
N TYR A 6 3.17 14.38 -8.99
CA TYR A 6 2.60 14.55 -10.31
C TYR A 6 3.58 14.01 -11.33
N CYS A 7 3.13 13.01 -12.10
CA CYS A 7 3.90 12.37 -13.14
C CYS A 7 3.36 12.80 -14.50
N LYS A 8 4.21 13.34 -15.36
CA LYS A 8 3.83 13.78 -16.71
C LYS A 8 4.79 13.29 -17.76
N CYS A 9 4.25 12.80 -18.87
CA CYS A 9 5.03 12.49 -20.06
C CYS A 9 5.05 13.70 -21.00
N GLU A 10 6.18 14.38 -21.15
CA GLU A 10 6.31 15.51 -22.09
C GLU A 10 6.14 15.11 -23.57
N LYS A 11 6.34 13.82 -23.90
CA LYS A 11 6.20 13.33 -25.28
C LYS A 11 4.75 13.10 -25.74
N CYS A 12 3.90 12.46 -24.92
CA CYS A 12 2.53 12.10 -25.30
C CYS A 12 1.45 12.76 -24.44
N GLY A 13 1.82 13.48 -23.39
CA GLY A 13 0.89 14.16 -22.49
C GLY A 13 0.26 13.27 -21.41
N TYR A 14 0.63 11.99 -21.33
CA TYR A 14 0.16 11.09 -20.25
C TYR A 14 0.42 11.70 -18.88
N GLY A 15 -0.59 11.72 -18.02
CA GLY A 15 -0.54 12.21 -16.65
C GLY A 15 -0.94 11.13 -15.65
N PHE A 16 -0.29 11.12 -14.49
CA PHE A 16 -0.61 10.24 -13.37
C PHE A 16 -0.29 10.94 -12.05
N GLU A 17 -1.23 10.91 -11.11
CA GLU A 17 -1.00 11.36 -9.74
C GLU A 17 -0.67 10.13 -8.90
N ALA A 18 0.50 10.14 -8.27
CA ALA A 18 0.99 9.07 -7.41
C ALA A 18 0.75 9.46 -5.96
N ASP A 19 -0.05 8.66 -5.25
CA ASP A 19 -0.42 8.86 -3.86
C ASP A 19 0.27 7.80 -2.99
N LEU A 20 1.20 8.23 -2.13
CA LEU A 20 1.98 7.34 -1.28
C LEU A 20 1.67 7.54 0.19
N GLY A 21 1.73 6.44 0.96
CA GLY A 21 1.58 6.47 2.41
C GLY A 21 0.14 6.25 2.86
N PHE A 22 -0.23 6.81 4.00
CA PHE A 22 -1.51 6.54 4.64
C PHE A 22 -2.11 7.79 5.28
N GLY A 23 -3.44 7.90 5.27
CA GLY A 23 -4.17 9.04 5.82
C GLY A 23 -4.82 8.78 7.19
N PHE A 24 -5.60 9.76 7.66
CA PHE A 24 -6.35 9.72 8.92
C PHE A 24 -7.33 8.55 9.00
N LEU A 25 -7.84 8.09 7.85
CA LEU A 25 -8.78 6.96 7.77
C LEU A 25 -8.09 5.59 7.64
N TYR A 26 -6.77 5.49 7.84
CA TYR A 26 -6.05 4.22 7.80
C TYR A 26 -6.72 3.09 8.61
N PRO A 27 -7.19 3.29 9.87
CA PRO A 27 -7.86 2.22 10.61
C PRO A 27 -9.10 1.67 9.89
N VAL A 28 -9.85 2.55 9.21
CA VAL A 28 -11.04 2.16 8.42
C VAL A 28 -10.61 1.37 7.19
N ALA A 29 -9.67 1.92 6.41
CA ALA A 29 -9.16 1.29 5.20
C ALA A 29 -8.55 -0.09 5.47
N TYR A 30 -7.81 -0.22 6.58
CA TYR A 30 -7.26 -1.48 7.07
C TYR A 30 -8.36 -2.51 7.31
N CYS A 31 -9.38 -2.17 8.11
CA CYS A 31 -10.45 -3.10 8.45
C CYS A 31 -11.24 -3.53 7.20
N GLU A 32 -11.50 -2.61 6.27
CA GLU A 32 -12.12 -2.93 4.99
C GLU A 32 -11.25 -3.87 4.14
N ALA A 33 -9.93 -3.63 4.07
CA ALA A 33 -9.01 -4.48 3.33
C ALA A 33 -8.94 -5.89 3.91
N VAL A 34 -8.83 -6.03 5.25
CA VAL A 34 -8.85 -7.33 5.93
C VAL A 34 -10.17 -8.07 5.66
N THR A 35 -11.31 -7.38 5.74
CA THR A 35 -12.62 -7.98 5.45
C THR A 35 -12.67 -8.50 4.01
N LYS A 36 -12.29 -7.66 3.03
CA LYS A 36 -12.26 -8.04 1.61
C LYS A 36 -11.28 -9.18 1.33
N MET A 37 -10.13 -9.24 2.01
CA MET A 37 -9.20 -10.37 1.88
C MET A 37 -9.79 -11.66 2.43
N LYS A 38 -10.38 -11.64 3.63
CA LYS A 38 -11.03 -12.81 4.23
C LYS A 38 -12.19 -13.35 3.38
N GLU A 39 -12.87 -12.47 2.65
CA GLU A 39 -13.94 -12.84 1.72
C GLU A 39 -13.43 -13.28 0.33
N GLY A 40 -12.13 -13.16 0.03
CA GLY A 40 -11.56 -13.46 -1.28
C GLY A 40 -11.79 -12.37 -2.34
N ASN A 41 -12.34 -11.22 -1.95
CA ASN A 41 -12.60 -10.08 -2.85
C ASN A 41 -11.31 -9.38 -3.31
N LEU A 42 -10.18 -9.70 -2.68
CA LEU A 42 -8.83 -9.30 -3.08
C LEU A 42 -7.99 -10.53 -3.51
N GLY A 43 -8.64 -11.53 -4.11
CA GLY A 43 -8.00 -12.76 -4.55
C GLY A 43 -7.75 -13.76 -3.42
N GLU A 44 -7.38 -14.99 -3.80
CA GLU A 44 -7.24 -16.09 -2.83
C GLU A 44 -6.00 -15.94 -1.92
N GLN A 45 -4.96 -15.21 -2.32
CA GLN A 45 -3.73 -15.07 -1.51
C GLN A 45 -4.03 -14.57 -0.09
N GLY A 46 -4.78 -13.47 0.03
CA GLY A 46 -5.15 -12.92 1.34
C GLY A 46 -6.12 -13.83 2.11
N LYS A 47 -7.01 -14.52 1.40
CA LYS A 47 -7.97 -15.44 2.01
C LYS A 47 -7.30 -16.66 2.61
N GLU A 48 -6.47 -17.36 1.82
CA GLU A 48 -5.66 -18.50 2.26
C GLU A 48 -4.73 -18.09 3.42
N PHE A 49 -4.14 -16.90 3.34
CA PHE A 49 -3.31 -16.35 4.41
C PHE A 49 -4.08 -16.20 5.73
N PHE A 50 -5.25 -15.56 5.74
CA PHE A 50 -6.02 -15.37 6.98
C PHE A 50 -6.68 -16.67 7.49
N GLU A 51 -6.91 -17.66 6.61
CA GLU A 51 -7.31 -19.01 7.02
C GLU A 51 -6.17 -19.74 7.75
N ALA A 52 -4.93 -19.59 7.27
CA ALA A 52 -3.74 -20.20 7.86
C ALA A 52 -3.23 -19.45 9.12
N PHE A 53 -3.34 -18.13 9.12
CA PHE A 53 -2.86 -17.24 10.18
C PHE A 53 -3.97 -16.29 10.64
N PRO A 54 -4.89 -16.72 11.52
CA PRO A 54 -6.00 -15.88 11.99
C PRO A 54 -5.56 -14.57 12.66
N ASP A 55 -4.39 -14.58 13.30
CA ASP A 55 -3.75 -13.42 13.96
C ASP A 55 -2.77 -12.67 13.03
N GLY A 56 -2.76 -13.02 11.74
CA GLY A 56 -1.97 -12.33 10.73
C GLY A 56 -2.40 -10.86 10.58
N ALA A 57 -1.50 -10.07 10.01
CA ALA A 57 -1.72 -8.65 9.74
C ALA A 57 -1.32 -8.31 8.30
N ILE A 58 -1.71 -7.13 7.84
CA ILE A 58 -1.38 -6.64 6.50
C ILE A 58 -0.84 -5.23 6.53
N SER A 59 0.03 -4.89 5.58
CA SER A 59 0.31 -3.49 5.28
C SER A 59 -0.85 -2.86 4.50
N CYS A 60 -1.11 -1.58 4.70
CA CYS A 60 -2.23 -0.89 4.02
C CYS A 60 -1.89 0.55 3.60
N GLU A 61 -0.60 0.88 3.52
CA GLU A 61 -0.14 2.11 2.89
C GLU A 61 -0.37 2.04 1.38
N TYR A 62 -0.71 3.18 0.78
CA TYR A 62 -0.78 3.31 -0.66
C TYR A 62 0.62 3.34 -1.26
N ILE A 63 0.77 2.58 -2.35
CA ILE A 63 1.95 2.49 -3.18
C ILE A 63 1.55 2.61 -4.65
N VAL A 64 2.55 2.84 -5.51
CA VAL A 64 2.38 2.79 -6.96
C VAL A 64 2.90 1.47 -7.50
N VAL A 65 2.07 0.81 -8.29
CA VAL A 65 2.45 -0.38 -9.06
C VAL A 65 2.31 -0.10 -10.56
N GLN A 66 3.12 -0.77 -11.36
CA GLN A 66 3.06 -0.75 -12.82
C GLN A 66 2.72 -2.14 -13.35
N CYS A 67 1.69 -2.24 -14.19
CA CYS A 67 1.39 -3.49 -14.87
C CYS A 67 2.53 -3.91 -15.81
N ASN A 68 2.97 -5.15 -15.70
CA ASN A 68 4.07 -5.70 -16.50
C ASN A 68 3.68 -5.92 -17.97
N GLU A 69 2.38 -6.02 -18.27
CA GLU A 69 1.87 -6.28 -19.61
C GLU A 69 1.48 -4.99 -20.35
N CYS A 70 0.52 -4.23 -19.80
CA CYS A 70 0.03 -3.01 -20.46
C CYS A 70 0.74 -1.73 -20.00
N GLY A 71 1.63 -1.81 -18.99
CA GLY A 71 2.39 -0.66 -18.48
C GLY A 71 1.59 0.31 -17.61
N LYS A 72 0.28 0.10 -17.40
CA LYS A 72 -0.58 1.02 -16.63
C LYS A 72 -0.07 1.20 -15.20
N LEU A 73 0.03 2.46 -14.76
CA LEU A 73 0.30 2.84 -13.38
C LEU A 73 -0.98 2.89 -12.55
N MET A 74 -0.91 2.47 -11.29
CA MET A 74 -2.06 2.41 -10.38
C MET A 74 -1.62 2.72 -8.95
N ASN A 75 -2.40 3.53 -8.24
CA ASN A 75 -2.33 3.65 -6.77
C ASN A 75 -3.11 2.50 -6.16
N VAL A 76 -2.47 1.70 -5.32
CA VAL A 76 -3.08 0.55 -4.65
C VAL A 76 -2.59 0.47 -3.21
N PRO A 77 -3.38 -0.08 -2.26
CA PRO A 77 -2.86 -0.46 -0.96
C PRO A 77 -1.80 -1.56 -1.13
N LYS A 78 -0.74 -1.54 -0.32
CA LYS A 78 0.40 -2.46 -0.40
C LYS A 78 0.05 -3.91 -0.09
N LEU A 79 -0.75 -4.15 0.95
CA LEU A 79 -1.35 -5.46 1.24
C LEU A 79 -0.39 -6.61 1.55
N ASP A 80 0.93 -6.37 1.68
CA ASP A 80 1.90 -7.37 2.13
C ASP A 80 1.45 -8.02 3.44
N LEU A 81 1.76 -9.32 3.59
CA LEU A 81 1.22 -10.22 4.60
C LEU A 81 2.25 -10.43 5.71
N TYR A 82 1.81 -10.35 6.96
CA TYR A 82 2.68 -10.36 8.14
C TYR A 82 2.19 -11.31 9.21
N VAL A 83 3.10 -12.06 9.83
CA VAL A 83 2.80 -12.94 10.96
C VAL A 83 3.35 -12.35 12.26
N PRO A 84 2.66 -12.53 13.40
CA PRO A 84 3.19 -12.14 14.71
C PRO A 84 4.58 -12.74 14.97
N LYS A 85 5.50 -11.93 15.50
CA LYS A 85 6.81 -12.42 15.98
C LYS A 85 6.62 -13.40 17.12
N ASP A 86 7.55 -14.35 17.26
CA ASP A 86 7.55 -15.31 18.36
C ASP A 86 7.44 -14.62 19.73
N GLY A 87 6.44 -15.02 20.51
CA GLY A 87 6.19 -14.47 21.85
C GLY A 87 5.40 -13.16 21.89
N TYR A 88 5.07 -12.56 20.73
CA TYR A 88 4.08 -11.51 20.66
C TYR A 88 2.67 -12.10 20.70
N ASP A 89 1.79 -11.47 21.50
CA ASP A 89 0.39 -11.87 21.63
C ASP A 89 -0.47 -10.72 21.10
N ALA A 90 -0.99 -10.90 19.87
CA ALA A 90 -1.79 -9.88 19.18
C ALA A 90 -3.06 -9.50 19.97
N SER A 91 -3.58 -10.39 20.83
CA SER A 91 -4.74 -10.07 21.68
C SER A 91 -4.45 -8.99 22.73
N LYS A 92 -3.17 -8.76 23.03
CA LYS A 92 -2.69 -7.75 23.99
C LYS A 92 -2.34 -6.41 23.35
N GLN A 93 -2.56 -6.24 22.06
CA GLN A 93 -2.34 -4.95 21.40
C GLN A 93 -3.19 -3.87 22.08
N ASP A 94 -2.57 -2.73 22.39
CA ASP A 94 -3.26 -1.59 22.99
C ASP A 94 -4.17 -0.92 21.95
N LYS A 95 -5.47 -1.22 22.00
CA LYS A 95 -6.49 -0.66 21.12
C LYS A 95 -6.99 0.72 21.57
N ASP A 96 -6.49 1.23 22.69
CA ASP A 96 -6.93 2.51 23.27
C ASP A 96 -6.05 3.70 22.86
N THR A 97 -4.89 3.43 22.25
CA THR A 97 -4.03 4.45 21.68
C THR A 97 -4.73 5.16 20.51
N ARG A 98 -4.82 6.48 20.61
CA ARG A 98 -5.40 7.34 19.59
C ARG A 98 -4.54 7.31 18.32
N TRP A 99 -5.17 7.04 17.17
CA TRP A 99 -4.52 7.07 15.86
C TRP A 99 -4.01 8.47 15.47
N SER A 100 -4.89 9.45 15.41
CA SER A 100 -4.54 10.83 15.07
C SER A 100 -5.40 11.86 15.82
N VAL A 101 -4.99 13.13 15.74
CA VAL A 101 -5.77 14.26 16.28
C VAL A 101 -7.13 14.43 15.60
N ALA A 102 -7.21 14.11 14.29
CA ALA A 102 -8.41 14.25 13.48
C ALA A 102 -9.31 13.01 13.53
N PHE A 103 -8.74 11.82 13.78
CA PHE A 103 -9.49 10.57 13.82
C PHE A 103 -8.89 9.63 14.86
N SER A 104 -9.70 9.19 15.82
CA SER A 104 -9.17 8.42 16.95
C SER A 104 -8.82 6.97 16.63
N GLY A 105 -9.44 6.37 15.62
CA GLY A 105 -9.32 4.94 15.35
C GLY A 105 -9.99 4.02 16.40
N LYS A 106 -10.59 4.57 17.46
CA LYS A 106 -11.23 3.75 18.51
C LYS A 106 -12.38 2.93 17.94
N GLY A 107 -12.42 1.65 18.31
CA GLY A 107 -13.43 0.69 17.85
C GLY A 107 -13.07 -0.02 16.53
N TYR A 108 -11.96 0.35 15.89
CA TYR A 108 -11.43 -0.38 14.73
C TYR A 108 -10.36 -1.37 15.18
N ASP A 109 -10.36 -2.55 14.58
CA ASP A 109 -9.38 -3.61 14.85
C ASP A 109 -8.29 -3.57 13.78
N TYR A 110 -7.29 -2.70 13.99
CA TYR A 110 -6.25 -2.43 13.01
C TYR A 110 -4.86 -2.59 13.59
N VAL A 111 -3.91 -2.96 12.73
CA VAL A 111 -2.48 -2.97 13.06
C VAL A 111 -1.84 -1.75 12.42
N SER A 112 -1.25 -0.89 13.24
CA SER A 112 -0.56 0.30 12.75
C SER A 112 0.73 -0.06 12.02
N PRO A 113 1.23 0.78 11.09
CA PRO A 113 2.54 0.57 10.48
C PRO A 113 3.67 0.40 11.51
N CYS A 114 3.63 1.19 12.59
CA CYS A 114 4.58 1.08 13.71
C CYS A 114 4.49 -0.27 14.43
N ASP A 115 3.28 -0.81 14.61
CA ASP A 115 3.09 -2.11 15.25
C ASP A 115 3.53 -3.24 14.33
N LEU A 116 3.28 -3.15 13.01
CA LEU A 116 3.79 -4.09 12.01
C LEU A 116 5.31 -4.19 12.11
N ASP A 117 6.03 -3.07 12.02
CA ASP A 117 7.49 -3.04 12.07
C ASP A 117 8.04 -3.62 13.39
N LYS A 118 7.36 -3.33 14.50
CA LYS A 118 7.83 -3.71 15.83
C LYS A 118 7.53 -5.16 16.17
N TYR A 119 6.32 -5.64 15.88
CA TYR A 119 5.79 -6.88 16.45
C TYR A 119 5.51 -7.99 15.43
N TYR A 120 5.66 -7.73 14.13
CA TYR A 120 5.38 -8.70 13.08
C TYR A 120 6.57 -8.89 12.14
N ASP A 121 6.66 -10.09 11.56
CA ASP A 121 7.60 -10.43 10.50
C ASP A 121 6.87 -10.53 9.16
N LEU A 122 7.50 -10.03 8.10
CA LEU A 122 6.99 -10.16 6.73
C LEU A 122 6.95 -11.65 6.35
N PHE A 123 5.75 -12.14 6.05
CA PHE A 123 5.53 -13.50 5.58
C PHE A 123 5.66 -13.57 4.06
N GLU A 124 4.91 -12.73 3.35
CA GLU A 124 4.89 -12.73 1.89
C GLU A 124 4.49 -11.35 1.35
N GLN A 125 5.05 -10.98 0.20
CA GLN A 125 4.60 -9.81 -0.55
C GLN A 125 3.30 -10.10 -1.29
N TYR A 126 2.43 -9.10 -1.38
CA TYR A 126 1.15 -9.27 -2.04
C TYR A 126 1.27 -9.17 -3.57
N ASN A 127 0.65 -10.11 -4.27
CA ASN A 127 0.72 -10.22 -5.72
C ASN A 127 -0.30 -9.29 -6.40
N HIS A 128 0.09 -8.05 -6.67
CA HIS A 128 -0.79 -7.08 -7.32
C HIS A 128 -1.17 -7.47 -8.75
N ARG A 129 -2.43 -7.19 -9.10
CA ARG A 129 -3.02 -7.44 -10.42
C ARG A 129 -3.50 -6.14 -11.05
N CYS A 130 -3.36 -6.05 -12.37
CA CYS A 130 -3.79 -4.89 -13.13
C CYS A 130 -5.31 -4.79 -13.21
N THR A 131 -5.86 -3.64 -12.82
CA THR A 131 -7.31 -3.35 -12.93
C THR A 131 -7.83 -3.34 -14.37
N SER A 132 -6.95 -3.22 -15.37
CA SER A 132 -7.36 -3.14 -16.79
C SER A 132 -7.21 -4.45 -17.55
N CYS A 133 -6.14 -5.21 -17.34
CA CYS A 133 -5.88 -6.46 -18.08
C CYS A 133 -5.77 -7.70 -17.20
N ASN A 134 -5.86 -7.54 -15.88
CA ASN A 134 -5.63 -8.59 -14.89
C ASN A 134 -4.23 -9.24 -14.95
N GLY A 135 -3.27 -8.67 -15.69
CA GLY A 135 -1.86 -9.09 -15.65
C GLY A 135 -1.18 -8.74 -14.33
N TYR A 136 -0.01 -9.31 -14.07
CA TYR A 136 0.77 -8.97 -12.87
C TYR A 136 1.27 -7.52 -12.90
N ALA A 137 1.35 -6.91 -11.72
CA ALA A 137 1.89 -5.57 -11.54
C ALA A 137 3.02 -5.59 -10.50
N SER A 138 4.08 -4.83 -10.79
CA SER A 138 5.26 -4.72 -9.93
C SER A 138 5.27 -3.38 -9.23
N VAL A 139 5.76 -3.35 -7.99
CA VAL A 139 5.97 -2.10 -7.25
C VAL A 139 6.97 -1.22 -7.99
N VAL A 140 6.62 0.05 -8.17
CA VAL A 140 7.50 1.04 -8.81
C VAL A 140 8.46 1.57 -7.76
N GLN A 141 9.74 1.18 -7.85
CA GLN A 141 10.77 1.53 -6.87
C GLN A 141 11.00 3.04 -6.72
N GLY A 142 10.71 3.85 -7.74
CA GLY A 142 10.75 5.31 -7.62
C GLY A 142 9.73 5.89 -6.63
N PHE A 143 8.80 5.07 -6.14
CA PHE A 143 7.70 5.47 -5.25
C PHE A 143 7.63 4.60 -3.98
N THR A 144 8.68 3.87 -3.62
CA THR A 144 8.68 3.03 -2.41
C THR A 144 9.06 3.78 -1.14
N ASP A 145 9.75 4.92 -1.26
CA ASP A 145 10.15 5.74 -0.11
C ASP A 145 9.56 7.16 -0.24
N CYS A 146 8.67 7.51 0.69
CA CYS A 146 7.95 8.77 0.74
C CYS A 146 8.73 9.90 1.44
N THR A 147 10.01 9.66 1.78
CA THR A 147 10.79 10.61 2.58
C THR A 147 12.11 11.04 1.95
N ASP A 148 12.53 10.36 0.87
CA ASP A 148 13.83 10.61 0.25
C ASP A 148 13.70 11.32 -1.11
N ASP A 149 13.94 12.63 -1.10
CA ASP A 149 14.01 13.46 -2.30
C ASP A 149 15.25 13.15 -3.17
N SER A 150 16.23 12.40 -2.65
CA SER A 150 17.42 11.96 -3.39
C SER A 150 17.19 10.71 -4.24
N ILE A 151 16.03 10.05 -4.10
CA ILE A 151 15.68 8.92 -4.95
C ILE A 151 15.51 9.39 -6.38
N ASP A 152 16.30 8.79 -7.24
CA ASP A 152 16.27 8.99 -8.68
C ASP A 152 15.09 8.23 -9.30
N ARG A 153 13.96 8.92 -9.45
CA ARG A 153 12.67 8.33 -9.86
C ARG A 153 12.63 8.15 -11.38
N HIS A 154 13.00 6.96 -11.84
CA HIS A 154 12.92 6.58 -13.24
C HIS A 154 11.70 5.70 -13.52
N VAL A 155 10.64 6.29 -14.09
CA VAL A 155 9.42 5.58 -14.44
C VAL A 155 9.11 5.78 -15.92
N GLN A 156 8.92 4.67 -16.62
CA GLN A 156 8.59 4.69 -18.04
C GLN A 156 7.10 5.00 -18.25
N CYS A 157 6.83 5.92 -19.17
CA CYS A 157 5.48 6.24 -19.62
C CYS A 157 4.80 4.96 -20.16
N PRO A 158 3.59 4.63 -19.68
CA PRO A 158 2.84 3.47 -20.13
C PRO A 158 2.62 3.45 -21.65
N GLU A 159 2.34 4.62 -22.24
CA GLU A 159 1.91 4.79 -23.62
C GLU A 159 3.05 4.84 -24.64
N CYS A 160 4.13 5.56 -24.33
CA CYS A 160 5.20 5.82 -25.31
C CYS A 160 6.61 5.44 -24.84
N LYS A 161 6.73 4.87 -23.64
CA LYS A 161 7.97 4.37 -23.00
C LYS A 161 9.06 5.42 -22.73
N SER A 162 8.82 6.71 -23.05
CA SER A 162 9.66 7.81 -22.60
C SER A 162 9.62 7.97 -21.08
N MET A 163 10.66 8.54 -20.48
CA MET A 163 10.70 8.78 -19.04
C MET A 163 9.66 9.83 -18.65
N LEU A 164 8.96 9.58 -17.54
CA LEU A 164 8.07 10.53 -16.92
C LEU A 164 8.87 11.59 -16.18
N GLU A 165 8.45 12.84 -16.32
CA GLU A 165 8.81 13.87 -15.38
C GLU A 165 8.00 13.68 -14.10
N ILE A 166 8.66 13.58 -12.95
CA ILE A 166 8.05 13.34 -11.66
C ILE A 166 8.39 14.51 -10.76
N ARG A 167 7.38 15.16 -10.19
CA ARG A 167 7.57 16.28 -9.27
C ARG A 167 6.69 16.09 -8.03
N PRO A 168 7.23 16.31 -6.81
CA PRO A 168 6.38 16.38 -5.63
C PRO A 168 5.44 17.58 -5.77
N PHE A 169 4.16 17.40 -5.41
CA PHE A 169 3.18 18.51 -5.47
C PHE A 169 2.37 18.70 -4.20
N GLY A 170 2.46 17.78 -3.24
CA GLY A 170 1.81 17.99 -1.95
C GLY A 170 2.00 16.85 -0.96
N HIS A 171 1.39 17.04 0.20
CA HIS A 171 1.22 16.03 1.24
C HIS A 171 -0.28 15.82 1.45
N TRP A 172 -0.65 14.62 1.88
CA TRP A 172 -2.05 14.27 2.14
C TRP A 172 -2.18 13.54 3.47
N ASP A 173 -3.31 13.79 4.14
CA ASP A 173 -3.65 13.27 5.45
C ASP A 173 -5.15 12.97 5.55
#